data_AF-A0A8J6JPC4-F1
#
_entry.id   AF-A0A8J6JPC4-F1
#
_cell.length_a   1.000
_cell.length_b   1.000
_cell.length_c   1.000
_cell.angle_alpha   90.00
_cell.angle_beta   90.00
_cell.angle_gamma   90.00
#
_symmetry.space_group_name_H-M   'P 1'
#
loop_
_entity.id
_entity.type
_entity.pdbx_description
1 polymer ?
#
loop_
_entity_poly.entity_id
_entity_poly.type
_entity_poly.pdbx_seq_one_letter_code
_entity_poly.pdbx_strand_id
1 'polypeptide(L)' 'WYSDNFNVEVHAFVENGKFCVVNNTYESQSTTVYRGDGSAFTLCLEPNQIVWYGI' A
#
# COMPACT_ATOMS: atom_id res chain seq x y z
N TRP A 1 -2.29 0.34 -8.83
CA TRP A 1 -2.60 0.77 -7.45
C TRP A 1 -3.55 -0.25 -6.85
N TYR A 2 -2.98 -1.32 -6.31
CA TYR A 2 -3.75 -2.44 -5.79
C TYR A 2 -2.92 -3.17 -4.73
N SER A 3 -3.61 -3.77 -3.76
CA SER A 3 -3.06 -4.68 -2.77
C SER A 3 -3.80 -6.00 -2.90
N ASP A 4 -3.09 -7.11 -2.85
CA ASP A 4 -3.67 -8.47 -2.84
C ASP A 4 -4.29 -8.88 -1.50
N ASN A 5 -4.18 -8.04 -0.47
CA ASN A 5 -4.73 -8.27 0.85
C ASN A 5 -5.91 -7.33 1.07
N PHE A 6 -7.12 -7.87 1.24
CA PHE A 6 -8.34 -7.07 1.42
C PHE A 6 -8.35 -6.20 2.70
N ASN A 7 -7.45 -6.46 3.65
CA ASN A 7 -7.25 -5.65 4.86
C ASN A 7 -6.31 -4.46 4.64
N VAL A 8 -5.66 -4.38 3.47
CA VAL A 8 -4.69 -3.34 3.12
C VAL A 8 -5.15 -2.61 1.87
N GLU A 9 -5.15 -1.27 1.93
CA GLU A 9 -5.59 -0.42 0.82
C GLU A 9 -4.43 0.39 0.24
N VAL A 10 -4.50 0.67 -1.07
CA VAL A 10 -3.55 1.52 -1.78
C VAL A 10 -4.28 2.73 -2.33
N HIS A 11 -3.90 3.93 -1.87
CA HIS A 11 -4.46 5.20 -2.34
C HIS A 11 -3.39 5.97 -3.10
N ALA A 12 -3.65 6.28 -4.38
CA ALA A 12 -2.66 6.92 -5.25
C ALA A 12 -3.09 8.34 -5.65
N PHE A 13 -2.17 9.29 -5.46
CA PHE A 13 -2.33 10.70 -5.79
C PHE A 13 -1.39 11.03 -6.96
N VAL A 14 -1.78 10.63 -8.18
CA VAL A 14 -0.90 10.64 -9.36
C VAL A 14 -0.39 12.04 -9.70
N GLU A 15 -1.24 13.06 -9.63
CA GLU A 15 -0.84 14.46 -9.86
C GLU A 15 0.19 14.97 -8.84
N ASN A 16 0.20 14.40 -7.63
CA ASN A 16 1.13 14.75 -6.56
C ASN A 16 2.37 13.84 -6.51
N GLY A 17 2.51 12.88 -7.44
CA GLY A 17 3.67 12.00 -7.51
C GLY A 17 3.86 11.08 -6.31
N LYS A 18 2.79 10.74 -5.59
CA LYS A 18 2.86 9.88 -4.39
C LYS A 18 1.68 8.95 -4.22
N PHE A 19 1.88 7.90 -3.44
CA PHE A 19 0.81 7.00 -3.00
C PHE A 19 1.05 6.56 -1.56
N CYS A 20 0.01 6.07 -0.90
CA CYS A 20 0.13 5.43 0.40
C CYS A 20 -0.46 4.03 0.42
N VAL A 21 0.05 3.22 1.34
CA VAL A 21 -0.44 1.88 1.66
C VAL A 21 -0.85 1.87 3.12
N VAL A 22 -2.10 1.48 3.40
CA VAL A 22 -2.72 1.57 4.73
C VAL A 22 -3.17 0.19 5.19
N ASN A 23 -2.75 -0.22 6.39
CA ASN A 23 -3.31 -1.36 7.10
C ASN A 23 -4.55 -0.91 7.89
N ASN A 24 -5.73 -1.44 7.56
CA ASN A 24 -7.01 -1.08 8.19
C ASN A 24 -7.33 -1.92 9.44
N THR A 25 -6.36 -2.64 9.99
CA THR A 25 -6.56 -3.57 11.12
C THR A 25 -5.64 -3.27 12.30
N TYR A 26 -5.98 -3.85 13.45
CA TYR A 26 -5.17 -3.84 14.68
C TYR A 26 -4.12 -4.97 14.73
N GLU A 27 -3.94 -5.71 13.65
CA GLU A 27 -2.97 -6.80 13.54
C GLU A 27 -1.94 -6.48 12.45
N SER A 28 -0.75 -7.06 12.53
CA SER A 28 0.24 -6.93 11.46
C SER A 28 -0.27 -7.59 10.19
N GLN A 29 0.00 -6.97 9.04
CA GLN A 29 -0.46 -7.46 7.73
C GLN A 29 0.71 -7.58 6.76
N SER A 30 0.61 -8.53 5.85
CA SER A 30 1.51 -8.65 4.70
C SER A 30 0.70 -8.53 3.41
N THR A 31 1.27 -7.86 2.41
CA THR A 31 0.66 -7.73 1.09
C THR A 31 1.71 -7.59 -0.01
N THR A 32 1.33 -7.94 -1.24
CA THR A 32 1.96 -7.47 -2.46
C THR A 32 1.25 -6.23 -2.98
N VAL A 33 1.99 -5.12 -3.10
CA VAL A 33 1.51 -3.85 -3.65
C VAL A 33 1.85 -3.78 -5.14
N TYR A 34 0.83 -3.54 -5.98
CA TYR A 34 0.96 -3.39 -7.43
C TYR A 34 0.80 -1.92 -7.83
N ARG A 35 1.86 -1.36 -8.42
CA ARG A 35 1.96 0.05 -8.81
C ARG A 35 1.34 0.30 -10.20
N GLY A 36 1.18 1.58 -10.54
CA GLY A 36 0.63 1.99 -11.84
C GLY A 36 1.54 1.69 -13.04
N ASP A 37 2.84 1.49 -12.81
CA ASP A 37 3.85 1.15 -13.82
C ASP A 37 3.96 -0.36 -14.12
N GLY A 38 3.11 -1.18 -13.49
CA GLY A 38 3.14 -2.63 -13.60
C GLY A 38 4.15 -3.32 -12.68
N SER A 39 4.97 -2.58 -11.94
CA SER A 39 5.87 -3.15 -10.93
C SER A 39 5.11 -3.54 -9.65
N ALA A 40 5.71 -4.43 -8.87
CA ALA A 40 5.15 -4.87 -7.60
C ALA A 40 6.24 -5.14 -6.55
N PHE A 41 5.87 -5.00 -5.28
CA PHE A 41 6.76 -5.28 -4.15
C PHE A 41 5.97 -5.78 -2.94
N THR A 42 6.60 -6.61 -2.11
CA THR A 42 6.02 -7.09 -0.85
C THR A 42 6.23 -6.08 0.26
N LEU A 43 5.25 -5.92 1.13
CA LEU A 43 5.29 -5.04 2.28
C LEU A 43 4.67 -5.72 3.50
N CYS A 44 5.35 -5.63 4.64
CA CYS A 44 4.79 -5.94 5.95
C CYS A 44 4.47 -4.62 6.66
N LEU A 45 3.27 -4.54 7.23
CA LEU A 45 2.75 -3.37 7.92
C LEU A 45 2.46 -3.73 9.38
N GLU A 46 2.84 -2.83 10.27
CA GLU A 46 2.41 -2.87 11.67
C GLU A 46 0.90 -2.54 11.79
N PRO A 47 0.27 -2.86 12.93
CA PRO A 47 -1.11 -2.46 13.21
C PRO A 47 -1.38 -0.98 12.91
N ASN A 48 -2.42 -0.69 12.13
CA ASN A 48 -2.83 0.66 11.72
C ASN A 48 -1.76 1.49 10.99
N GLN A 49 -0.68 0.88 10.50
CA GLN A 49 0.40 1.62 9.84
C GLN A 49 -0.04 2.18 8.48
N ILE A 50 0.41 3.41 8.21
CA ILE A 50 0.39 4.03 6.89
C ILE A 50 1.81 4.31 6.42
N VAL A 51 2.15 3.89 5.20
CA VAL A 51 3.46 4.15 4.58
C VAL A 51 3.27 4.94 3.29
N TRP A 52 4.09 5.98 3.11
CA TRP A 52 4.07 6.84 1.92
C TRP A 52 5.26 6.55 1.02
N TYR A 53 5.01 6.55 -0.29
CA TYR A 53 6.01 6.35 -1.33
C TYR A 53 5.87 7.39 -2.43
N GLY A 54 6.99 7.67 -3.13
CA GLY A 54 6.97 8.37 -4.41
C GLY A 54 6.57 7.42 -5.55
N ILE A 55 5.98 7.98 -6.60
CA ILE A 55 5.66 7.27 -7.86
C ILE A 55 6.91 7.23 -8.74
#